data_AF-A0A8J3JPP5-F1
#
_entry.id   AF-A0A8J3JPP5-F1
#
_cell.length_a   1.000
_cell.length_b   1.000
_cell.length_c   1.000
_cell.angle_alpha   90.00
_cell.angle_beta   90.00
_cell.angle_gamma   90.00
#
_symmetry.space_group_name_H-M   'P 1'
#
loop_
_entity.id
_entity.type
_entity.pdbx_description
1 polymer ?
#
loop_
_entity_poly.entity_id
_entity_poly.type
_entity_poly.pdbx_seq_one_letter_code
_entity_poly.pdbx_strand_id
1 'polypeptide(L)'
;MGALVRRYAADVDLAGPLARWCDETCGICPAQLLGPGGFDVVARPATELAFNPGLGWRAAPDGTPVCVHPFRVGLPPGAYASAQQPLPNLTHLGLIPPPPVEALELPESLDDLSAWMVAHLRTAGPAQMFSVVARLERVAAERFAPDVVVAVLRRVLSVEMARA
;
A
#
# COMPACT_ATOMS: atom_id res chain seq x y z
N MET A 1 -14.30 -17.69 40.00
CA MET A 1 -14.98 -17.84 38.70
C MET A 1 -15.43 -16.44 38.25
N GLY A 2 -14.55 -15.56 37.78
CA GLY A 2 -13.76 -15.70 36.55
C GLY A 2 -14.30 -14.64 35.58
N ALA A 3 -13.98 -13.37 35.86
CA ALA A 3 -14.43 -12.22 35.09
C ALA A 3 -13.88 -12.27 33.66
N LEU A 4 -14.77 -12.34 32.67
CA LEU A 4 -14.46 -12.13 31.26
C LEU A 4 -14.17 -10.63 31.06
N VAL A 5 -12.91 -10.26 31.30
CA VAL A 5 -12.37 -8.94 30.97
C VAL A 5 -12.32 -8.82 29.44
N ARG A 6 -13.13 -7.90 28.91
CA ARG A 6 -13.05 -7.39 27.54
C ARG A 6 -11.60 -7.02 27.20
N ARG A 7 -10.95 -7.80 26.33
CA ARG A 7 -9.64 -7.48 25.72
C ARG A 7 -9.86 -7.01 24.28
N TYR A 8 -10.36 -5.81 24.07
CA TYR A 8 -10.34 -5.16 22.75
C TYR A 8 -10.32 -3.64 22.91
N ALA A 9 -9.11 -3.12 23.14
CA ALA A 9 -8.65 -1.73 22.95
C ALA A 9 -7.36 -1.56 23.77
N ALA A 10 -6.29 -2.27 23.40
CA ALA A 10 -4.96 -1.93 23.88
C ALA A 10 -4.36 -0.97 22.86
N ASP A 11 -4.20 0.28 23.28
CA ASP A 11 -3.31 1.33 22.76
C ASP A 11 -2.59 0.98 21.44
N VAL A 12 -3.25 1.26 20.31
CA VAL A 12 -2.53 1.34 19.05
C VAL A 12 -1.70 2.61 19.12
N ASP A 13 -0.38 2.48 19.27
CA ASP A 13 0.51 3.62 19.14
C ASP A 13 0.43 4.13 17.70
N LEU A 14 -0.17 5.30 17.54
CA LEU A 14 -0.31 5.97 16.24
C LEU A 14 0.85 6.91 15.94
N ALA A 15 1.78 7.10 16.89
CA ALA A 15 2.94 7.94 16.67
C ALA A 15 3.92 7.30 15.66
N GLY A 16 3.92 5.96 15.58
CA GLY A 16 4.75 5.17 14.68
C GLY A 16 3.97 4.33 13.67
N PRO A 17 4.68 3.67 12.73
CA PRO A 17 4.05 2.85 11.71
C PRO A 17 3.31 1.66 12.33
N LEU A 18 2.16 1.31 11.76
CA LEU A 18 1.41 0.12 12.19
C LEU A 18 2.22 -1.13 11.84
N ALA A 19 2.22 -2.15 12.71
CA ALA A 19 3.03 -3.35 12.54
C ALA A 19 2.89 -4.03 11.15
N ARG A 20 1.68 -4.07 10.59
CA ARG A 20 1.43 -4.66 9.26
C ARG A 20 2.01 -3.85 8.10
N TRP A 21 2.21 -2.54 8.26
CA TRP A 21 2.59 -1.66 7.16
C TRP A 21 4.00 -1.91 6.66
N CYS A 22 4.92 -2.33 7.53
CA CYS A 22 6.28 -2.69 7.15
C CYS A 22 6.28 -3.72 6.00
N ASP A 23 5.42 -4.73 6.11
CA ASP A 23 5.32 -5.82 5.12
C ASP A 23 4.35 -5.47 3.98
N GLU A 24 3.24 -4.79 4.26
CA GLU A 24 2.15 -4.59 3.29
C GLU A 24 2.34 -3.39 2.35
N THR A 25 3.25 -2.44 2.66
CA THR A 25 3.40 -1.19 1.88
C THR A 25 4.65 -1.17 0.99
N CYS A 26 4.76 -0.17 0.11
CA CYS A 26 5.95 -0.01 -0.73
C CYS A 26 7.17 0.36 0.13
N GLY A 27 8.38 0.02 -0.32
CA GLY A 27 9.62 0.48 0.35
C GLY A 27 9.81 2.00 0.37
N ILE A 28 9.16 2.73 -0.55
CA ILE A 28 9.16 4.21 -0.60
C ILE A 28 7.91 4.83 0.06
N CYS A 29 7.09 4.02 0.73
CA CYS A 29 5.87 4.51 1.36
C CYS A 29 6.21 5.25 2.66
N PRO A 30 5.62 6.43 2.95
CA PRO A 30 5.83 7.09 4.23
C PRO A 30 5.39 6.23 5.42
N ALA A 31 4.44 5.31 5.22
CA ALA A 31 3.99 4.33 6.21
C ALA A 31 5.08 3.33 6.68
N GLN A 32 6.26 3.32 6.05
CA GLN A 32 7.42 2.59 6.53
C GLN A 32 8.02 3.23 7.80
N LEU A 33 7.81 4.53 8.00
CA LEU A 33 8.41 5.30 9.09
C LEU A 33 7.40 6.15 9.88
N LEU A 34 6.27 6.50 9.28
CA LEU A 34 5.27 7.39 9.86
C LEU A 34 4.00 6.62 10.25
N GLY A 35 3.38 7.03 11.36
CA GLY A 35 2.09 6.49 11.79
C GLY A 35 0.88 7.09 11.06
N PRO A 36 -0.33 6.57 11.31
CA PRO A 36 -1.56 7.16 10.81
C PRO A 36 -1.65 8.66 11.15
N GLY A 37 -1.92 9.49 10.14
CA GLY A 37 -1.95 10.95 10.30
C GLY A 37 -0.62 11.64 9.99
N GLY A 38 0.49 10.90 9.89
CA GLY A 38 1.80 11.45 9.52
C GLY A 38 1.99 11.67 8.01
N PHE A 39 1.04 11.25 7.18
CA PHE A 39 1.06 11.43 5.74
C PHE A 39 -0.36 11.59 5.17
N ASP A 40 -0.47 12.24 4.01
CA ASP A 40 -1.71 12.30 3.25
C ASP A 40 -1.90 11.04 2.41
N VAL A 41 -3.16 10.69 2.16
CA VAL A 41 -3.52 9.60 1.27
C VAL A 41 -4.27 10.18 0.08
N VAL A 42 -3.80 9.90 -1.13
CA VAL A 42 -4.48 10.31 -2.36
C VAL A 42 -5.04 9.10 -3.09
N ALA A 43 -6.01 9.35 -3.98
CA ALA A 43 -6.70 8.26 -4.68
C ALA A 43 -5.81 7.49 -5.66
N ARG A 44 -4.82 8.15 -6.27
CA ARG A 44 -3.98 7.55 -7.31
C ARG A 44 -2.61 8.24 -7.42
N PRO A 45 -1.61 7.58 -8.02
CA PRO A 45 -0.35 8.21 -8.38
C PRO A 45 -0.55 9.42 -9.30
N ALA A 46 0.30 10.44 -9.14
CA ALA A 46 0.35 11.60 -10.01
C ALA A 46 1.80 12.12 -10.07
N THR A 47 2.16 12.82 -11.15
CA THR A 47 3.55 13.28 -11.40
C THR A 47 4.03 14.26 -10.33
N GLU A 48 3.14 15.13 -9.87
CA GLU A 48 3.39 16.08 -8.78
C GLU A 48 3.58 15.40 -7.40
N LEU A 49 3.32 14.09 -7.33
CA LEU A 49 3.50 13.24 -6.16
C LEU A 49 4.61 12.20 -6.39
N ALA A 50 5.60 12.54 -7.21
CA ALA A 50 6.74 11.71 -7.50
C ALA A 50 7.57 11.39 -6.24
N PHE A 51 8.37 10.34 -6.33
CA PHE A 51 9.34 9.99 -5.30
C PHE A 51 10.35 11.14 -5.10
N ASN A 52 10.54 11.57 -3.85
CA ASN A 52 11.53 12.57 -3.48
C ASN A 52 12.73 11.87 -2.79
N PRO A 53 13.91 11.80 -3.43
CA PRO A 53 15.07 11.11 -2.86
C PRO A 53 15.64 11.79 -1.60
N GLY A 54 15.41 13.10 -1.43
CA GLY A 54 15.82 13.83 -0.23
C GLY A 54 14.97 13.51 1.00
N LEU A 55 13.74 13.01 0.78
CA LEU A 55 12.81 12.63 1.85
C LEU A 55 12.68 11.11 2.01
N GLY A 56 12.99 10.33 0.97
CA GLY A 56 12.87 8.87 0.99
C GLY A 56 11.45 8.35 0.73
N TRP A 57 10.52 9.22 0.32
CA TRP A 57 9.15 8.86 -0.02
C TRP A 57 8.56 9.82 -1.05
N ARG A 58 7.35 9.49 -1.54
CA ARG A 58 6.54 10.41 -2.34
C ARG A 58 6.06 11.58 -1.49
N ALA A 59 6.11 12.79 -2.05
CA ALA A 59 5.71 14.00 -1.35
C ALA A 59 4.98 14.97 -2.27
N ALA A 60 4.07 15.76 -1.70
CA ALA A 60 3.48 16.91 -2.36
C ALA A 60 4.53 18.03 -2.57
N PRO A 61 4.25 19.05 -3.41
CA PRO A 61 5.21 20.13 -3.68
C PRO A 61 5.68 20.91 -2.43
N ASP A 62 4.88 20.94 -1.37
CA ASP A 62 5.21 21.55 -0.09
C ASP A 62 6.04 20.65 0.84
N GLY A 63 6.37 19.43 0.41
CA GLY A 63 7.11 18.44 1.17
C GLY A 63 6.24 17.52 2.03
N THR A 64 4.91 17.68 2.03
CA THR A 64 4.01 16.80 2.79
C THR A 64 4.19 15.35 2.31
N PRO A 65 4.44 14.38 3.21
CA PRO A 65 4.53 12.96 2.83
C PRO A 65 3.19 12.44 2.29
N VAL A 66 3.23 11.66 1.21
CA VAL A 66 2.01 11.16 0.55
C VAL A 66 2.09 9.66 0.26
N CYS A 67 1.02 8.94 0.58
CA CYS A 67 0.76 7.62 0.04
C CYS A 67 -0.25 7.69 -1.11
N VAL A 68 0.12 7.14 -2.25
CA VAL A 68 -0.72 7.09 -3.46
C VAL A 68 -1.48 5.77 -3.62
N HIS A 69 -1.37 4.87 -2.63
CA HIS A 69 -1.96 3.53 -2.66
C HIS A 69 -2.85 3.28 -1.42
N PRO A 70 -4.09 3.81 -1.40
CA PRO A 70 -5.04 3.67 -0.27
C PRO A 70 -5.20 2.24 0.22
N PHE A 71 -5.31 1.28 -0.70
CA PHE A 71 -5.48 -0.15 -0.42
C PHE A 71 -4.25 -0.82 0.21
N ARG A 72 -3.08 -0.16 0.23
CA ARG A 72 -1.88 -0.71 0.91
C ARG A 72 -1.78 -0.25 2.35
N VAL A 73 -2.21 0.98 2.63
CA VAL A 73 -2.23 1.53 3.99
C VAL A 73 -3.56 1.26 4.72
N GLY A 74 -4.62 0.91 3.99
CA GLY A 74 -5.95 0.66 4.54
C GLY A 74 -6.67 1.95 4.96
N LEU A 75 -6.26 3.10 4.43
CA LEU A 75 -6.86 4.41 4.67
C LEU A 75 -7.55 4.90 3.39
N PRO A 76 -8.74 5.51 3.46
CA PRO A 76 -9.30 6.21 2.32
C PRO A 76 -8.45 7.45 1.99
N PRO A 77 -8.64 8.05 0.79
CA PRO A 77 -8.03 9.33 0.49
C PRO A 77 -8.43 10.40 1.51
N GLY A 78 -7.46 11.19 1.97
CA GLY A 78 -7.62 12.22 2.98
C GLY A 78 -6.34 13.01 3.23
N ALA A 79 -6.52 14.29 3.57
CA ALA A 79 -5.47 15.24 3.91
C ALA A 79 -5.16 15.18 5.42
N TYR A 80 -4.68 14.03 5.87
CA TYR A 80 -4.48 13.75 7.30
C TYR A 80 -3.29 14.51 7.90
N ALA A 81 -2.21 14.70 7.14
CA ALA A 81 -1.03 15.42 7.59
C ALA A 81 -1.13 16.91 7.26
N SER A 82 -1.44 17.26 6.00
CA SER A 82 -1.42 18.66 5.55
C SER A 82 -2.56 19.49 6.17
N ALA A 83 -3.76 18.92 6.25
CA ALA A 83 -4.95 19.61 6.73
C ALA A 83 -5.46 19.10 8.09
N GLN A 84 -4.73 18.19 8.73
CA GLN A 84 -5.10 17.59 10.02
C GLN A 84 -6.53 17.01 10.00
N GLN A 85 -6.95 16.45 8.85
CA GLN A 85 -8.25 15.81 8.75
C GLN A 85 -8.34 14.66 9.77
N PRO A 86 -9.49 14.50 10.46
CA PRO A 86 -9.66 13.40 11.40
C PRO A 86 -9.45 12.05 10.73
N LEU A 87 -8.68 11.18 11.38
CA LEU A 87 -8.54 9.81 10.93
C LEU A 87 -9.88 9.08 11.01
N PRO A 88 -10.20 8.21 10.04
CA PRO A 88 -11.35 7.33 10.15
C PRO A 88 -11.20 6.40 11.36
N ASN A 89 -12.31 5.85 11.85
CA ASN A 89 -12.28 4.94 12.99
C ASN A 89 -11.31 3.77 12.72
N LEU A 90 -10.25 3.70 13.54
CA LEU A 90 -9.12 2.86 13.22
C LEU A 90 -9.38 1.37 13.43
N THR A 91 -10.43 1.01 14.18
CA THR A 91 -10.91 -0.38 14.27
C THR A 91 -11.38 -0.91 12.93
N HIS A 92 -11.70 -0.04 11.96
CA HIS A 92 -12.07 -0.42 10.61
C HIS A 92 -10.88 -0.41 9.63
N LEU A 93 -9.65 -0.05 10.04
CA LEU A 93 -8.47 -0.10 9.15
C LEU A 93 -8.06 -1.52 8.71
N GLY A 94 -8.66 -2.56 9.30
CA GLY A 94 -8.55 -3.93 8.81
C GLY A 94 -9.42 -4.21 7.57
N LEU A 95 -10.39 -3.34 7.27
CA LEU A 95 -11.20 -3.39 6.06
C LEU A 95 -10.46 -2.64 4.96
N ILE A 96 -9.38 -3.25 4.47
CA ILE A 96 -8.63 -2.72 3.34
C ILE A 96 -9.59 -2.62 2.14
N PRO A 97 -9.82 -1.42 1.59
CA PRO A 97 -10.68 -1.28 0.43
C PRO A 97 -10.09 -2.09 -0.73
N PRO A 98 -10.94 -2.70 -1.58
CA PRO A 98 -10.43 -3.34 -2.78
C PRO A 98 -9.62 -2.31 -3.59
N PRO A 99 -8.56 -2.76 -4.29
CA PRO A 99 -7.86 -1.88 -5.21
C PRO A 99 -8.85 -1.24 -6.20
N PRO A 100 -8.75 0.07 -6.46
CA PRO A 100 -9.59 0.72 -7.44
C PRO A 100 -9.27 0.19 -8.85
N VAL A 101 -10.21 0.31 -9.80
CA VAL A 101 -10.06 -0.26 -11.16
C VAL A 101 -8.82 0.31 -11.86
N GLU A 102 -8.53 1.59 -11.63
CA GLU A 102 -7.37 2.31 -12.15
C GLU A 102 -6.04 1.69 -11.65
N ALA A 103 -6.02 1.08 -10.47
CA ALA A 103 -4.84 0.37 -9.95
C ALA A 103 -4.54 -0.94 -10.70
N LEU A 104 -5.43 -1.39 -11.59
CA LEU A 104 -5.25 -2.57 -12.42
C LEU A 104 -4.61 -2.24 -13.79
N GLU A 105 -4.40 -0.96 -14.09
CA GLU A 105 -3.73 -0.49 -15.31
C GLU A 105 -2.20 -0.58 -15.17
N LEU A 106 -1.50 -1.02 -16.23
CA LEU A 106 -0.05 -1.18 -16.19
C LEU A 106 0.63 0.20 -15.97
N PRO A 107 1.41 0.39 -14.88
CA PRO A 107 1.96 1.68 -14.54
C PRO A 107 3.10 2.09 -15.47
N GLU A 108 3.33 3.39 -15.60
CA GLU A 108 4.45 3.95 -16.37
C GLU A 108 5.78 3.90 -15.58
N SER A 109 5.72 4.03 -14.25
CA SER A 109 6.89 4.00 -13.37
C SER A 109 7.10 2.62 -12.75
N LEU A 110 8.37 2.25 -12.58
CA LEU A 110 8.77 1.07 -11.83
C LEU A 110 8.34 1.15 -10.35
N ASP A 111 8.27 2.36 -9.78
CA ASP A 111 7.89 2.60 -8.39
C ASP A 111 6.48 2.07 -8.06
N ASP A 112 5.61 2.03 -9.07
CA ASP A 112 4.21 1.63 -8.94
C ASP A 112 3.97 0.18 -9.40
N LEU A 113 4.98 -0.48 -10.00
CA LEU A 113 4.86 -1.85 -10.50
C LEU A 113 4.46 -2.84 -9.40
N SER A 114 5.05 -2.69 -8.22
CA SER A 114 4.71 -3.55 -7.09
C SER A 114 3.27 -3.33 -6.61
N ALA A 115 2.74 -2.11 -6.71
CA ALA A 115 1.38 -1.80 -6.30
C ALA A 115 0.36 -2.41 -7.26
N TRP A 116 0.66 -2.30 -8.56
CA TRP A 116 -0.12 -2.92 -9.62
C TRP A 116 -0.18 -4.44 -9.48
N MET A 117 0.94 -5.12 -9.22
CA MET A 117 0.94 -6.58 -9.01
C MET A 117 0.09 -6.98 -7.80
N VAL A 118 0.24 -6.29 -6.66
CA VAL A 118 -0.59 -6.51 -5.47
C VAL A 118 -2.07 -6.30 -5.79
N ALA A 119 -2.41 -5.27 -6.56
CA ALA A 119 -3.80 -5.00 -6.93
C ALA A 119 -4.44 -6.19 -7.67
N HIS A 120 -3.75 -6.73 -8.68
CA HIS A 120 -4.25 -7.90 -9.42
C HIS A 120 -4.37 -9.14 -8.52
N LEU A 121 -3.36 -9.43 -7.69
CA LEU A 121 -3.39 -10.60 -6.81
C LEU A 121 -4.52 -10.53 -5.79
N ARG A 122 -4.81 -9.36 -5.22
CA ARG A 122 -5.91 -9.16 -4.27
C ARG A 122 -7.30 -9.22 -4.90
N THR A 123 -7.40 -9.07 -6.21
CA THR A 123 -8.65 -9.27 -6.96
C THR A 123 -8.82 -10.69 -7.50
N ALA A 124 -7.78 -11.52 -7.46
CA ALA A 124 -7.78 -12.87 -8.00
C ALA A 124 -8.44 -13.87 -7.04
N GLY A 125 -9.28 -14.76 -7.56
CA GLY A 125 -9.74 -15.91 -6.79
C GLY A 125 -8.61 -16.95 -6.61
N PRO A 126 -8.65 -17.81 -5.57
CA PRO A 126 -7.58 -18.79 -5.30
C PRO A 126 -7.25 -19.70 -6.49
N ALA A 127 -8.27 -20.14 -7.24
CA ALA A 127 -8.10 -20.99 -8.42
C ALA A 127 -7.43 -20.26 -9.61
N GLN A 128 -7.38 -18.93 -9.60
CA GLN A 128 -6.84 -18.10 -10.68
C GLN A 128 -5.41 -17.63 -10.39
N MET A 129 -4.86 -17.89 -9.21
CA MET A 129 -3.59 -17.29 -8.77
C MET A 129 -2.45 -17.54 -9.76
N PHE A 130 -2.29 -18.79 -10.23
CA PHE A 130 -1.26 -19.14 -11.21
C PHE A 130 -1.42 -18.41 -12.55
N SER A 131 -2.65 -18.30 -13.07
CA SER A 131 -2.90 -17.63 -14.35
C SER A 131 -2.73 -16.12 -14.24
N VAL A 132 -3.06 -15.53 -13.08
CA VAL A 132 -2.80 -14.11 -12.80
C VAL A 132 -1.31 -13.84 -12.73
N VAL A 133 -0.53 -14.62 -11.98
CA VAL A 133 0.94 -14.43 -11.90
C VAL A 133 1.61 -14.53 -13.28
N ALA A 134 1.27 -15.55 -14.06
CA ALA A 134 1.81 -15.71 -15.41
C ALA A 134 1.40 -14.54 -16.35
N ARG A 135 0.19 -14.00 -16.18
CA ARG A 135 -0.24 -12.80 -16.91
C ARG A 135 0.55 -11.57 -16.47
N LEU A 136 0.73 -11.36 -15.17
CA LEU A 136 1.46 -10.21 -14.64
C LEU A 136 2.89 -10.15 -15.14
N GLU A 137 3.60 -11.28 -15.13
CA GLU A 137 4.96 -11.37 -15.66
C GLU A 137 5.02 -10.97 -17.13
N ARG A 138 4.17 -11.57 -17.98
CA ARG A 138 4.14 -11.26 -19.41
C ARG A 138 3.83 -9.79 -19.70
N VAL A 139 2.79 -9.26 -19.07
CA VAL A 139 2.33 -7.88 -19.31
C VAL A 139 3.36 -6.87 -18.78
N ALA A 140 3.97 -7.12 -17.62
CA ALA A 140 5.00 -6.23 -17.09
C ALA A 140 6.27 -6.24 -17.96
N ALA A 141 6.64 -7.40 -18.52
CA ALA A 141 7.80 -7.54 -19.39
C ALA A 141 7.67 -6.77 -20.73
N GLU A 142 6.47 -6.31 -21.10
CA GLU A 142 6.28 -5.42 -22.25
C GLU A 142 6.89 -4.02 -22.03
N ARG A 143 7.08 -3.60 -20.77
CA ARG A 143 7.56 -2.25 -20.41
C ARG A 143 8.81 -2.26 -19.54
N PHE A 144 8.97 -3.25 -18.67
CA PHE A 144 10.03 -3.31 -17.68
C PHE A 144 10.99 -4.46 -17.96
N ALA A 145 12.26 -4.31 -17.54
CA ALA A 145 13.27 -5.35 -17.72
C ALA A 145 12.84 -6.66 -17.02
N PRO A 146 12.96 -7.84 -17.67
CA PRO A 146 12.45 -9.10 -17.14
C PRO A 146 12.99 -9.49 -15.76
N ASP A 147 14.27 -9.24 -15.50
CA ASP A 147 14.92 -9.50 -14.21
C ASP A 147 14.33 -8.64 -13.08
N VAL A 148 14.03 -7.37 -13.38
CA VAL A 148 13.33 -6.47 -12.46
C VAL A 148 11.91 -6.94 -12.19
N VAL A 149 11.17 -7.36 -13.23
CA VAL A 149 9.80 -7.90 -13.10
C VAL A 149 9.77 -9.11 -12.18
N VAL A 150 10.68 -10.08 -12.40
CA VAL A 150 10.78 -11.30 -11.58
C VAL A 150 11.15 -10.97 -10.13
N ALA A 151 12.07 -10.01 -9.92
CA ALA A 151 12.45 -9.57 -8.58
C ALA A 151 11.26 -8.96 -7.82
N VAL A 152 10.47 -8.11 -8.48
CA VAL A 152 9.25 -7.51 -7.89
C VAL A 152 8.19 -8.59 -7.62
N LEU A 153 7.95 -9.50 -8.56
CA LEU A 153 7.00 -10.61 -8.37
C LEU A 153 7.37 -11.47 -7.17
N ARG A 154 8.65 -11.85 -7.03
CA ARG A 154 9.11 -12.65 -5.88
C ARG A 154 8.82 -11.94 -4.56
N ARG A 155 9.11 -10.64 -4.47
CA ARG A 155 8.84 -9.85 -3.26
C ARG A 155 7.35 -9.79 -2.96
N VAL A 156 6.53 -9.46 -3.96
CA VAL A 156 5.08 -9.34 -3.82
C VAL A 156 4.45 -10.67 -3.39
N LEU A 157 4.81 -11.78 -4.03
CA LEU A 157 4.28 -13.10 -3.68
C LEU A 157 4.66 -13.52 -2.25
N SER A 158 5.89 -13.23 -1.81
CA SER A 158 6.32 -13.54 -0.44
C SER A 158 5.44 -12.87 0.61
N VAL A 159 5.02 -11.63 0.36
CA VAL A 159 4.13 -10.88 1.25
C VAL A 159 2.69 -11.38 1.16
N GLU A 160 2.14 -11.49 -0.06
CA GLU A 160 0.71 -11.83 -0.22
C GLU A 160 0.42 -13.28 0.20
N MET A 161 1.38 -14.20 0.11
CA MET A 161 1.24 -15.56 0.65
C MET A 161 1.22 -15.61 2.18
N ALA A 162 1.91 -14.69 2.87
CA ALA A 162 1.88 -14.61 4.33
C ALA A 162 0.56 -14.05 4.88
N ARG A 163 -0.27 -13.44 4.01
CA ARG A 163 -1.58 -12.87 4.37
C ARG A 163 -2.75 -13.85 4.21
N ALA A 164 -2.58 -14.92 3.43
CA ALA A 164 -3.61 -15.92 3.11
C ALA A 164 -3.68 -17.02 4.17
#